data_AF-A0A8J1KRZ3-F1
#
_entry.id   AF-A0A8J1KRZ3-F1
#
_cell.length_a   1.000
_cell.length_b   1.000
_cell.length_c   1.000
_cell.angle_alpha   90.00
_cell.angle_beta   90.00
_cell.angle_gamma   90.00
#
_symmetry.space_group_name_H-M   'P 1'
#
loop_
_entity.id
_entity.type
_entity.pdbx_description
1 polymer ?
#
loop_
_entity_poly.entity_id
_entity_poly.type
_entity_poly.pdbx_seq_one_letter_code
_entity_poly.pdbx_strand_id
1 'polypeptide(L)'
;MLTRADHVTRSFIRCCDVTYGLIDIHVHLREPGATHKEDFSSGTAAALAAGGGWCRCDFALFLGASTENAASLSPIASSAAGLKMYLNDTYTQLKMDNVSVWMEHFEKWPAHLPIVAHAEKQTVAAILMVAQLYHRPVHICHVAKKEEILIIKAAKQKGIQVTCEVAPLPR
;
A
#
# COMPACT_ATOMS: atom_id res chain seq x y z
N MET A 1 -37.11 39.73 -28.54
CA MET A 1 -36.33 39.34 -29.75
C MET A 1 -35.01 40.08 -29.67
N LEU A 2 -33.93 39.39 -29.28
CA LEU A 2 -32.80 38.97 -30.16
C LEU A 2 -31.82 40.16 -30.38
N THR A 3 -30.52 40.16 -30.06
CA THR A 3 -29.47 39.13 -29.78
C THR A 3 -28.29 39.84 -29.08
N ARG A 4 -27.77 39.38 -27.92
CA ARG A 4 -26.60 38.49 -27.72
C ARG A 4 -25.34 38.81 -28.54
N ALA A 5 -24.28 39.25 -27.84
CA ALA A 5 -22.88 38.94 -28.13
C ALA A 5 -22.01 39.20 -26.88
N ASP A 6 -22.23 38.41 -25.82
CA ASP A 6 -21.31 38.35 -24.68
C ASP A 6 -20.05 37.58 -25.12
N HIS A 7 -18.98 38.32 -25.46
CA HIS A 7 -17.64 37.76 -25.55
C HIS A 7 -17.14 37.43 -24.15
N VAL A 8 -17.56 36.29 -23.61
CA VAL A 8 -16.88 35.65 -22.48
C VAL A 8 -15.55 35.11 -23.00
N THR A 9 -14.49 35.90 -22.88
CA THR A 9 -13.13 35.37 -22.87
C THR A 9 -13.07 34.32 -21.76
N ARG A 10 -13.10 33.04 -22.13
CA ARG A 10 -12.70 31.95 -21.24
C ARG A 10 -11.24 32.17 -20.87
N SER A 11 -11.02 32.83 -19.75
CA SER A 11 -9.76 32.77 -19.03
C SER A 11 -9.52 31.29 -18.72
N PHE A 12 -8.65 30.64 -19.50
CA PHE A 12 -8.02 29.41 -19.06
C PHE A 12 -7.19 29.79 -17.83
N ILE A 13 -7.78 29.66 -16.65
CA ILE A 13 -7.03 29.54 -15.42
C ILE A 13 -6.28 28.21 -15.58
N ARG A 14 -5.04 28.29 -16.07
CA ARG A 14 -4.06 27.22 -15.88
C ARG A 14 -3.81 27.23 -14.38
N CYS A 15 -4.60 26.46 -13.64
CA CYS A 15 -4.41 26.25 -12.21
C CYS A 15 -3.10 25.46 -12.10
N CYS A 16 -1.98 26.19 -12.02
CA CYS A 16 -0.70 25.64 -11.61
C CYS A 16 -0.78 25.43 -10.09
N ASP A 17 -1.59 24.48 -9.65
CA ASP A 17 -1.65 24.09 -8.24
C ASP A 17 -0.35 23.39 -7.90
N VAL A 18 0.56 24.12 -7.23
CA VAL A 18 1.78 23.54 -6.66
C VAL A 18 1.36 22.67 -5.47
N THR A 19 1.38 21.36 -5.65
CA THR A 19 1.16 20.39 -4.57
C THR A 19 2.48 19.96 -3.93
N TYR A 20 2.42 19.43 -2.71
CA TYR A 20 3.54 18.67 -2.13
C TYR A 20 3.84 17.43 -2.97
N GLY A 21 5.06 16.88 -2.82
CA GLY A 21 5.42 15.60 -3.45
C GLY A 21 4.45 14.50 -3.04
N LEU A 22 3.92 13.78 -4.03
CA LEU A 22 3.02 12.65 -3.81
C LEU A 22 3.83 11.39 -3.45
N ILE A 23 3.27 10.55 -2.58
CA ILE A 23 3.89 9.29 -2.16
C ILE A 23 2.98 8.14 -2.57
N ASP A 24 3.49 7.24 -3.41
CA ASP A 24 2.88 5.94 -3.66
C ASP A 24 3.58 4.89 -2.79
N ILE A 25 2.82 4.28 -1.88
CA ILE A 25 3.35 3.31 -0.91
C ILE A 25 3.33 1.87 -1.44
N HIS A 26 2.79 1.61 -2.63
CA HIS A 26 2.59 0.25 -3.13
C HIS A 26 2.91 0.13 -4.63
N VAL A 27 4.21 0.00 -4.92
CA VAL A 27 4.72 -0.17 -6.29
C VAL A 27 5.46 -1.50 -6.43
N HIS A 28 5.33 -2.14 -7.59
CA HIS A 28 6.10 -3.34 -7.95
C HIS A 28 7.04 -3.05 -9.12
N LEU A 29 8.31 -2.79 -8.83
CA LEU A 29 9.34 -2.43 -9.83
C LEU A 29 10.01 -3.62 -10.51
N ARG A 30 9.64 -4.86 -10.15
CA ARG A 30 10.03 -6.14 -10.81
C ARG A 30 11.53 -6.43 -10.95
N GLU A 31 12.39 -5.57 -10.42
CA GLU A 31 13.82 -5.78 -10.27
C GLU A 31 14.17 -6.20 -8.83
N PRO A 32 14.99 -7.25 -8.65
CA PRO A 32 15.61 -8.11 -9.67
C PRO A 32 14.67 -9.21 -10.21
N GLY A 33 14.99 -9.76 -11.39
CA GLY A 33 14.45 -11.02 -11.91
C GLY A 33 13.42 -10.91 -13.04
N ALA A 34 12.61 -9.85 -13.08
CA ALA A 34 11.61 -9.65 -14.13
C ALA A 34 11.69 -8.25 -14.77
N THR A 35 12.92 -7.77 -15.01
CA THR A 35 13.23 -6.43 -15.55
C THR A 35 12.62 -6.16 -16.93
N HIS A 36 12.30 -7.20 -17.70
CA HIS A 36 11.55 -7.07 -18.96
C HIS A 36 10.12 -6.55 -18.77
N LYS A 37 9.56 -6.60 -17.55
CA LYS A 37 8.23 -6.05 -17.23
C LYS A 37 8.30 -4.62 -16.72
N GLU A 38 9.27 -4.35 -15.84
CA GLU A 38 9.53 -3.04 -15.23
C GLU A 38 10.90 -3.11 -14.54
N ASP A 39 11.63 -2.01 -14.42
CA ASP A 39 12.84 -1.89 -13.61
C ASP A 39 12.82 -0.60 -12.77
N PHE A 40 13.85 -0.37 -11.94
CA PHE A 40 13.90 0.86 -11.13
C PHE A 40 13.90 2.13 -11.99
N SER A 41 14.58 2.11 -13.14
CA SER A 41 14.71 3.28 -14.01
C SER A 41 13.37 3.59 -14.70
N SER A 42 12.74 2.60 -15.32
CA SER A 42 11.48 2.76 -16.04
C SER A 42 10.32 3.10 -15.09
N GLY A 43 10.23 2.41 -13.95
CA GLY A 43 9.15 2.62 -13.00
C GLY A 43 9.24 3.95 -12.26
N THR A 44 10.44 4.40 -11.86
CA THR A 44 10.59 5.73 -11.26
C THR A 44 10.37 6.86 -12.27
N ALA A 45 10.76 6.67 -13.53
CA ALA A 45 10.44 7.61 -14.61
C ALA A 45 8.92 7.73 -14.83
N ALA A 46 8.19 6.61 -14.80
CA ALA A 46 6.74 6.60 -14.90
C ALA A 46 6.08 7.36 -13.72
N ALA A 47 6.57 7.17 -12.50
CA ALA A 47 6.09 7.88 -11.31
C ALA A 47 6.32 9.41 -11.40
N LEU A 48 7.50 9.84 -11.85
CA LEU A 48 7.81 11.26 -12.08
C LEU A 48 6.94 11.88 -13.17
N ALA A 49 6.68 11.13 -14.25
CA ALA A 49 5.83 11.57 -15.34
C ALA A 49 4.38 11.76 -14.88
N ALA A 50 3.86 10.84 -14.07
CA ALA A 50 2.53 10.96 -13.46
C ALA A 50 2.43 12.18 -12.51
N GLY A 51 3.53 12.52 -11.84
CA GLY A 51 3.66 13.70 -10.98
C GLY A 51 3.84 15.04 -11.71
N GLY A 52 3.82 15.07 -13.04
CA GLY A 52 3.90 16.32 -13.81
C GLY A 52 5.28 16.98 -13.83
N GLY A 53 6.37 16.24 -13.58
CA GLY A 53 7.75 16.71 -13.72
C GLY A 53 8.29 17.59 -12.59
N TRP A 54 7.47 17.91 -11.58
CA TRP A 54 7.87 18.68 -10.39
C TRP A 54 8.05 17.80 -9.14
N CYS A 55 7.79 16.50 -9.27
CA CYS A 55 7.91 15.55 -8.17
C CYS A 55 9.35 15.03 -8.03
N ARG A 56 9.70 14.58 -6.82
CA ARG A 56 10.84 13.70 -6.57
C ARG A 56 10.29 12.31 -6.25
N CYS A 57 11.00 11.27 -6.69
CA CYS A 57 10.64 9.89 -6.39
C CYS A 57 11.72 9.28 -5.49
N ASP A 58 11.47 9.31 -4.19
CA ASP A 58 12.19 8.45 -3.24
C ASP A 58 11.50 7.09 -3.20
N PHE A 59 12.27 6.03 -2.95
CA PHE A 59 11.73 4.68 -2.80
C PHE A 59 12.26 4.03 -1.52
N ALA A 60 11.43 3.18 -0.94
CA ALA A 60 11.79 2.30 0.16
C ALA A 60 11.16 0.94 -0.10
N LEU A 61 11.86 -0.13 0.25
CA LEU A 61 11.42 -1.50 -0.03
C LEU A 61 10.80 -2.13 1.22
N PHE A 62 9.71 -2.87 1.03
CA PHE A 62 9.19 -3.75 2.06
C PHE A 62 9.96 -5.07 2.07
N LEU A 63 10.21 -5.61 3.26
CA LEU A 63 10.64 -7.00 3.41
C LEU A 63 9.42 -7.91 3.28
N GLY A 64 9.51 -8.91 2.41
CA GLY A 64 8.46 -9.91 2.25
C GLY A 64 8.49 -10.93 3.39
N ALA A 65 7.39 -11.07 4.11
CA ALA A 65 7.20 -12.16 5.06
C ALA A 65 7.05 -13.49 4.30
N SER A 66 7.72 -14.55 4.78
CA SER A 66 7.56 -15.93 4.32
C SER A 66 7.30 -16.85 5.53
N THR A 67 7.05 -18.13 5.25
CA THR A 67 6.85 -19.17 6.27
C THR A 67 8.11 -19.49 7.08
N GLU A 68 9.30 -19.07 6.64
CA GLU A 68 10.59 -19.47 7.22
C GLU A 68 11.41 -18.30 7.79
N ASN A 69 11.04 -17.05 7.52
CA ASN A 69 11.93 -15.90 7.75
C ASN A 69 11.57 -15.04 8.97
N ALA A 70 10.51 -15.35 9.73
CA ALA A 70 10.09 -14.54 10.87
C ALA A 70 11.22 -14.28 11.89
N ALA A 71 12.12 -15.24 12.09
CA ALA A 71 13.26 -15.11 13.00
C ALA A 71 14.43 -14.26 12.46
N SER A 72 14.57 -14.12 11.14
CA SER A 72 15.76 -13.51 10.51
C SER A 72 15.55 -12.06 10.06
N LEU A 73 14.31 -11.55 10.06
CA LEU A 73 14.00 -10.21 9.55
C LEU A 73 14.32 -9.07 10.52
N SER A 74 14.26 -9.31 11.84
CA SER A 74 14.43 -8.25 12.85
C SER A 74 15.77 -7.49 12.75
N PRO A 75 16.94 -8.16 12.54
CA PRO A 75 18.23 -7.47 12.41
C PRO A 75 18.35 -6.53 11.20
N ILE A 76 17.56 -6.75 10.14
CA ILE A 76 17.60 -5.95 8.90
C ILE A 76 16.40 -5.01 8.77
N ALA A 77 15.53 -4.97 9.79
CA ALA A 77 14.25 -4.27 9.73
C ALA A 77 14.39 -2.75 9.56
N SER A 78 15.45 -2.15 10.10
CA SER A 78 15.71 -0.70 10.00
C SER A 78 16.05 -0.22 8.59
N SER A 79 16.42 -1.12 7.69
CA SER A 79 16.74 -0.82 6.29
C SER A 79 15.53 -0.95 5.35
N ALA A 80 14.33 -1.20 5.90
CA ALA A 80 13.11 -1.45 5.13
C ALA A 80 12.02 -0.43 5.46
N ALA A 81 11.10 -0.21 4.50
CA ALA A 81 9.88 0.58 4.72
C ALA A 81 8.96 -0.06 5.77
N GLY A 82 8.99 -1.38 5.86
CA GLY A 82 8.15 -2.19 6.73
C GLY A 82 8.15 -3.66 6.31
N LEU A 83 7.26 -4.42 6.92
CA LEU A 83 7.00 -5.82 6.59
C LEU A 83 5.77 -5.93 5.68
N LYS A 84 5.88 -6.61 4.53
CA LYS A 84 4.77 -6.95 3.64
C LYS A 84 4.38 -8.41 3.81
N MET A 85 3.13 -8.65 4.19
CA MET A 85 2.56 -9.99 4.34
C MET A 85 1.59 -10.29 3.19
N TYR A 86 1.68 -11.50 2.62
CA TYR A 86 0.77 -12.00 1.58
C TYR A 86 -0.12 -13.09 2.17
N LEU A 87 -1.39 -12.77 2.43
CA LEU A 87 -2.32 -13.63 3.18
C LEU A 87 -3.40 -14.28 2.30
N ASN A 88 -3.40 -13.96 1.01
CA ASN A 88 -4.24 -14.55 -0.03
C ASN A 88 -3.34 -14.91 -1.23
N ASP A 89 -3.95 -15.51 -2.25
CA ASP A 89 -3.23 -15.91 -3.46
C ASP A 89 -2.49 -14.72 -4.08
N THR A 90 -1.21 -14.92 -4.35
CA THR A 90 -0.30 -13.90 -4.88
C THR A 90 0.52 -14.50 -6.02
N TYR A 91 1.14 -13.65 -6.84
CA TYR A 91 2.05 -14.07 -7.91
C TYR A 91 3.41 -14.59 -7.40
N THR A 92 3.58 -14.70 -6.08
CA THR A 92 4.84 -15.04 -5.42
C THR A 92 4.70 -16.32 -4.59
N GLN A 93 5.82 -16.87 -4.14
CA GLN A 93 5.87 -18.02 -3.23
C GLN A 93 5.72 -17.60 -1.74
N LEU A 94 5.37 -16.34 -1.47
CA LEU A 94 5.33 -15.77 -0.12
C LEU A 94 3.96 -15.87 0.56
N LYS A 95 3.00 -16.56 -0.07
CA LYS A 95 1.67 -16.76 0.52
C LYS A 95 1.82 -17.54 1.83
N MET A 96 1.23 -17.02 2.89
CA MET A 96 1.18 -17.69 4.20
C MET A 96 -0.25 -18.10 4.51
N ASP A 97 -0.54 -19.41 4.45
CA ASP A 97 -1.89 -19.95 4.72
C ASP A 97 -2.19 -20.19 6.20
N ASN A 98 -1.19 -20.11 7.08
CA ASN A 98 -1.32 -20.43 8.50
C ASN A 98 -1.22 -19.18 9.38
N VAL A 99 -2.29 -18.92 10.16
CA VAL A 99 -2.37 -17.78 11.10
C VAL A 99 -1.25 -17.83 12.14
N SER A 100 -0.78 -19.00 12.56
CA SER A 100 0.32 -19.13 13.53
C SER A 100 1.61 -18.48 13.02
N VAL A 101 1.87 -18.56 11.70
CA VAL A 101 3.01 -17.90 11.07
C VAL A 101 2.82 -16.38 11.08
N TRP A 102 1.60 -15.90 10.87
CA TRP A 102 1.31 -14.47 10.94
C TRP A 102 1.57 -13.94 12.35
N MET A 103 1.13 -14.68 13.36
CA MET A 103 1.36 -14.36 14.76
C MET A 103 2.86 -14.29 15.09
N GLU A 104 3.65 -15.22 14.59
CA GLU A 104 5.12 -15.21 14.76
C GLU A 104 5.76 -13.94 14.18
N HIS A 105 5.32 -13.49 13.01
CA HIS A 105 5.76 -12.22 12.42
C HIS A 105 5.37 -11.01 13.28
N PHE A 106 4.14 -10.99 13.81
CA PHE A 106 3.69 -9.93 14.73
C PHE A 106 4.46 -9.92 16.06
N GLU A 107 4.95 -11.06 16.51
CA GLU A 107 5.77 -11.16 17.72
C GLU A 107 7.20 -10.69 17.48
N LYS A 108 7.83 -11.12 16.37
CA LYS A 108 9.27 -10.93 16.13
C LYS A 108 9.64 -9.62 15.41
N TRP A 109 8.72 -9.10 14.58
CA TRP A 109 8.96 -7.85 13.87
C TRP A 109 9.00 -6.66 14.85
N PRO A 110 9.93 -5.68 14.76
CA PRO A 110 10.00 -4.59 15.71
C PRO A 110 8.68 -3.80 15.81
N ALA A 111 8.16 -3.62 17.03
CA ALA A 111 6.83 -3.07 17.30
C ALA A 111 6.56 -1.69 16.68
N HIS A 112 7.60 -0.87 16.60
CA HIS A 112 7.56 0.51 16.09
C HIS A 112 7.59 0.60 14.55
N LEU A 113 7.81 -0.53 13.85
CA LEU A 113 7.90 -0.56 12.38
C LEU A 113 6.59 -1.05 11.74
N PRO A 114 6.25 -0.55 10.53
CA PRO A 114 4.99 -0.88 9.87
C PRO A 114 4.85 -2.35 9.48
N ILE A 115 3.62 -2.86 9.54
CA ILE A 115 3.19 -4.11 8.92
C ILE A 115 2.07 -3.79 7.94
N VAL A 116 2.23 -4.22 6.69
CA VAL A 116 1.24 -4.06 5.63
C VAL A 116 0.83 -5.44 5.10
N ALA A 117 -0.46 -5.66 4.85
CA ALA A 117 -1.00 -6.96 4.48
C ALA A 117 -1.80 -6.88 3.18
N HIS A 118 -1.45 -7.74 2.23
CA HIS A 118 -2.35 -8.14 1.16
C HIS A 118 -3.36 -9.13 1.76
N ALA A 119 -4.58 -8.65 2.00
CA ALA A 119 -5.66 -9.40 2.63
C ALA A 119 -6.98 -9.09 1.93
N GLU A 120 -7.72 -10.13 1.54
CA GLU A 120 -9.01 -10.03 0.86
C GLU A 120 -10.12 -10.71 1.64
N LYS A 121 -11.35 -10.19 1.51
CA LYS A 121 -12.57 -10.78 2.09
C LYS A 121 -12.41 -11.09 3.59
N GLN A 122 -12.67 -12.33 4.01
CA GLN A 122 -12.54 -12.78 5.40
C GLN A 122 -11.13 -12.67 5.97
N THR A 123 -10.09 -12.67 5.14
CA THR A 123 -8.70 -12.55 5.58
C THR A 123 -8.44 -11.18 6.23
N VAL A 124 -9.17 -10.13 5.81
CA VAL A 124 -9.14 -8.82 6.46
C VAL A 124 -9.57 -8.93 7.93
N ALA A 125 -10.65 -9.65 8.22
CA ALA A 125 -11.09 -9.84 9.60
C ALA A 125 -10.09 -10.66 10.42
N ALA A 126 -9.48 -11.69 9.82
CA ALA A 126 -8.50 -12.54 10.49
C ALA A 126 -7.23 -11.77 10.87
N ILE A 127 -6.66 -10.97 9.96
CA ILE A 127 -5.46 -10.18 10.28
C ILE A 127 -5.75 -9.06 11.29
N LEU A 128 -6.96 -8.49 11.29
CA LEU A 128 -7.37 -7.52 12.31
C LEU A 128 -7.46 -8.15 13.70
N MET A 129 -7.90 -9.41 13.79
CA MET A 129 -7.87 -10.14 15.04
C MET A 129 -6.44 -10.34 15.54
N VAL A 130 -5.51 -10.74 14.67
CA VAL A 130 -4.09 -10.86 15.03
C VAL A 130 -3.51 -9.51 15.48
N ALA A 131 -3.78 -8.43 14.73
CA ALA A 131 -3.33 -7.09 15.09
C ALA A 131 -3.85 -6.65 16.48
N GLN A 132 -5.11 -6.98 16.79
CA GLN A 132 -5.69 -6.71 18.10
C GLN A 132 -5.08 -7.56 19.21
N LEU A 133 -4.81 -8.85 18.97
CA LEU A 133 -4.17 -9.75 19.94
C LEU A 133 -2.77 -9.27 20.35
N TYR A 134 -2.02 -8.69 19.42
CA TYR A 134 -0.68 -8.15 19.69
C TYR A 134 -0.69 -6.65 20.01
N HIS A 135 -1.85 -5.99 20.00
CA HIS A 135 -2.00 -4.54 20.19
C HIS A 135 -1.13 -3.70 19.22
N ARG A 136 -1.01 -4.16 17.96
CA ARG A 136 -0.16 -3.52 16.93
C ARG A 136 -0.98 -2.93 15.79
N PRO A 137 -0.53 -1.82 15.19
CA PRO A 137 -1.15 -1.29 13.99
C PRO A 137 -0.89 -2.20 12.78
N VAL A 138 -1.88 -2.28 11.88
CA VAL A 138 -1.74 -2.96 10.58
C VAL A 138 -2.33 -2.11 9.44
N HIS A 139 -1.70 -2.15 8.27
CA HIS A 139 -2.21 -1.52 7.05
C HIS A 139 -2.76 -2.55 6.06
N ILE A 140 -3.99 -2.39 5.58
CA ILE A 140 -4.60 -3.29 4.59
C ILE A 140 -4.39 -2.72 3.19
N CYS A 141 -3.68 -3.47 2.34
CA CYS A 141 -3.37 -3.08 0.97
C CYS A 141 -4.61 -3.17 0.07
N HIS A 142 -4.67 -2.31 -0.95
CA HIS A 142 -5.61 -2.32 -2.09
C HIS A 142 -7.03 -2.84 -1.77
N VAL A 143 -7.71 -2.22 -0.80
CA VAL A 143 -9.11 -2.55 -0.46
C VAL A 143 -9.98 -2.31 -1.69
N ALA A 144 -10.71 -3.34 -2.14
CA ALA A 144 -11.42 -3.31 -3.41
C ALA A 144 -12.92 -3.56 -3.26
N LYS A 145 -13.38 -4.13 -2.14
CA LYS A 145 -14.78 -4.53 -1.96
C LYS A 145 -15.48 -3.76 -0.85
N LYS A 146 -16.80 -3.59 -1.01
CA LYS A 146 -17.68 -2.99 0.00
C LYS A 146 -17.60 -3.74 1.34
N GLU A 147 -17.52 -5.07 1.31
CA GLU A 147 -17.43 -5.88 2.53
C GLU A 147 -16.15 -5.60 3.32
N GLU A 148 -15.02 -5.47 2.65
CA GLU A 148 -13.69 -5.22 3.25
C GLU A 148 -13.66 -3.85 3.93
N ILE A 149 -14.13 -2.79 3.25
CA ILE A 149 -14.14 -1.45 3.83
C ILE A 149 -15.12 -1.32 5.01
N LEU A 150 -16.24 -2.06 4.99
CA LEU A 150 -17.18 -2.08 6.11
C LEU A 150 -16.58 -2.77 7.34
N ILE A 151 -15.84 -3.87 7.15
CA ILE A 151 -15.08 -4.53 8.23
C ILE A 151 -14.05 -3.57 8.84
N ILE A 152 -13.26 -2.89 8.00
CA ILE A 152 -12.24 -1.94 8.45
C ILE A 152 -12.88 -0.76 9.19
N LYS A 153 -14.00 -0.22 8.68
CA LYS A 153 -14.74 0.84 9.35
C LYS A 153 -15.22 0.42 10.74
N ALA A 154 -15.79 -0.78 10.86
CA ALA A 154 -16.24 -1.32 12.15
C ALA A 154 -15.06 -1.55 13.12
N ALA A 155 -13.91 -2.01 12.61
CA ALA A 155 -12.70 -2.19 13.41
C ALA A 155 -12.18 -0.86 13.98
N LYS A 156 -12.13 0.20 13.16
CA LYS A 156 -11.78 1.56 13.62
C LYS A 156 -12.72 2.07 14.70
N GLN A 157 -14.02 1.85 14.56
CA GLN A 157 -15.02 2.24 15.57
C GLN A 157 -14.83 1.52 16.92
N LYS A 158 -14.22 0.34 16.91
CA LYS A 158 -13.87 -0.44 18.11
C LYS A 158 -12.47 -0.11 18.66
N GLY A 159 -11.78 0.87 18.09
CA GLY A 159 -10.43 1.27 18.51
C GLY A 159 -9.31 0.34 18.03
N ILE A 160 -9.58 -0.58 17.09
CA ILE A 160 -8.54 -1.39 16.47
C ILE A 160 -7.66 -0.48 15.59
N GLN A 161 -6.35 -0.56 15.77
CA GLN A 161 -5.37 0.25 15.04
C GLN A 161 -5.21 -0.28 13.60
N VAL A 162 -6.04 0.22 12.68
CA VAL A 162 -5.99 -0.17 11.26
C VAL A 162 -5.97 1.04 10.34
N THR A 163 -5.13 0.98 9.31
CA THR A 163 -5.17 1.86 8.13
C THR A 163 -5.39 1.03 6.87
N CYS A 164 -5.73 1.68 5.76
CA CYS A 164 -5.90 0.99 4.48
C CYS A 164 -5.70 1.93 3.30
N GLU A 165 -5.39 1.36 2.15
CA GLU A 165 -5.29 2.06 0.86
C GLU A 165 -6.30 1.48 -0.15
N VAL A 166 -6.55 2.21 -1.23
CA VAL A 166 -7.37 1.79 -2.37
C VAL A 166 -6.58 2.09 -3.64
N ALA A 167 -6.46 1.13 -4.54
CA ALA A 167 -5.81 1.35 -5.82
C ALA A 167 -6.80 1.97 -6.84
N PRO A 168 -6.39 3.00 -7.60
CA PRO A 168 -7.19 3.48 -8.72
C PRO A 168 -7.17 2.43 -9.84
N LEU A 169 -8.31 1.78 -10.10
CA LEU A 169 -8.42 0.85 -11.22
C LEU A 169 -8.59 1.65 -12.54
N PRO A 170 -7.96 1.20 -13.65
CA PRO A 170 -8.21 1.79 -14.95
C PRO A 170 -9.70 1.65 -15.29
N ARG A 171 -10.33 2.76 -15.70
CA ARG A 171 -11.70 2.78 -16.22
C ARG A 171 -11.77 2.16 -17.61
#